data_AF-A0A965DBR6-F1
#
_entry.id   AF-A0A965DBR6-F1
#
_cell.length_a   1.000
_cell.length_b   1.000
_cell.length_c   1.000
_cell.angle_alpha   90.00
_cell.angle_beta   90.00
_cell.angle_gamma   90.00
#
_symmetry.space_group_name_H-M   'P 1'
#
loop_
_entity.id
_entity.type
_entity.pdbx_description
1 polymer ?
#
loop_
_entity_poly.entity_id
_entity_poly.type
_entity_poly.pdbx_seq_one_letter_code
_entity_poly.pdbx_strand_id
1 'polypeptide(L)'
;QLALGWSLWRNKGWGLALITAAMLVSVVFIWNAFNDWASFRYQLAHAKGAEQWHAWMALRYGLVLWLGFGFMWPLMKWAMPSSTPAAQGASRSTDSPARVGGLSPERLCGLFALPLLLVLLNASGRGSALPHWAVSAGVALLPWVSAVWARGAHASHTRMRAAWGWGLVVQVLLMLVLAAVMSWGGMPAQTQASTARAAGVREGMDDMNPVADLHGWQAAALHAADLAKAQQLPGLAVTNWSLASRLAWYARPLSVRVVDDHGDQFNIWFGRFAPGDSVLWVDWSQLTHEPPQGPGRFATCQPLDRLDVVRWGRTLSHFHFYRCENWQGS
;
A
#
# COMPACT_ATOMS: atom_id res chain seq x y z
N GLN A 1 36.43 7.69 10.59
CA GLN A 1 36.54 6.27 10.97
C GLN A 1 35.20 5.84 11.57
N LEU A 2 34.55 4.83 10.98
CA LEU A 2 33.27 4.27 11.42
C LEU A 2 33.47 3.44 12.70
N ALA A 3 33.61 4.09 13.86
CA ALA A 3 33.84 3.42 15.15
C ALA A 3 32.53 2.99 15.84
N LEU A 4 31.55 2.49 15.08
CA LEU A 4 30.25 2.04 15.59
C LEU A 4 30.15 0.52 15.76
N GLY A 5 30.98 -0.25 15.05
CA GLY A 5 30.80 -1.70 14.95
C GLY A 5 30.76 -2.44 16.29
N TRP A 6 31.76 -2.21 17.16
CA TRP A 6 31.90 -2.91 18.45
C TRP A 6 31.44 -2.12 19.68
N SER A 7 31.42 -0.78 19.59
CA SER A 7 31.03 0.09 20.70
C SER A 7 29.52 0.07 20.98
N LEU A 8 28.69 -0.15 19.95
CA LEU A 8 27.24 -0.33 20.08
C LEU A 8 26.87 -1.55 20.92
N TRP A 9 27.59 -2.67 20.78
CA TRP A 9 27.37 -3.90 21.56
C TRP A 9 27.70 -3.74 23.05
N ARG A 10 28.49 -2.73 23.41
CA ARG A 10 28.80 -2.39 24.82
C ARG A 10 27.70 -1.54 25.47
N ASN A 11 26.76 -1.01 24.68
CA ASN A 11 25.64 -0.23 25.19
C ASN A 11 24.51 -1.17 25.63
N LYS A 12 24.24 -1.22 26.95
CA LYS A 12 23.18 -2.05 27.53
C LYS A 12 21.79 -1.74 26.95
N GLY A 13 21.51 -0.48 26.61
CA GLY A 13 20.24 -0.08 26.00
C GLY A 13 20.06 -0.65 24.59
N TRP A 14 21.14 -0.75 23.81
CA TRP A 14 21.10 -1.37 22.49
C TRP A 14 20.85 -2.88 22.57
N GLY A 15 21.50 -3.57 23.52
CA GLY A 15 21.25 -4.99 23.78
C GLY A 15 19.81 -5.25 24.22
N LEU A 16 19.26 -4.42 25.12
CA LEU A 16 17.87 -4.52 25.54
C LEU A 16 16.90 -4.29 24.37
N ALA A 17 17.15 -3.29 23.52
CA ALA A 17 16.33 -3.02 22.34
C ALA A 17 16.34 -4.22 21.36
N LEU A 18 17.50 -4.83 21.14
CA LEU A 18 17.65 -6.00 20.27
C LEU A 18 16.91 -7.23 20.83
N ILE A 19 17.04 -7.50 22.13
CA ILE A 19 16.32 -8.60 22.79
C ILE A 19 14.81 -8.37 22.72
N THR A 20 14.33 -7.17 23.03
CA THR A 20 12.92 -6.81 22.91
C THR A 20 12.41 -6.98 21.48
N ALA A 21 13.15 -6.49 20.47
CA ALA A 21 12.79 -6.67 19.08
C ALA A 21 12.76 -8.16 18.69
N ALA A 22 13.75 -8.95 19.11
CA ALA A 22 13.79 -10.38 18.84
C ALA A 22 12.61 -11.12 19.49
N MET A 23 12.26 -10.80 20.74
CA MET A 23 11.10 -11.38 21.42
C MET A 23 9.79 -11.03 20.71
N LEU A 24 9.59 -9.75 20.35
CA LEU A 24 8.37 -9.30 19.67
C LEU A 24 8.21 -9.95 18.29
N VAL A 25 9.29 -10.09 17.52
CA VAL A 25 9.23 -10.69 16.18
C VAL A 25 9.25 -12.22 16.23
N SER A 26 9.71 -12.84 17.34
CA SER A 26 9.80 -14.31 17.47
C SER A 26 8.48 -15.02 17.20
N VAL A 27 7.35 -14.42 17.59
CA VAL A 27 6.01 -14.99 17.34
C VAL A 27 5.77 -15.23 15.85
N VAL A 28 6.24 -14.34 14.99
CA VAL A 28 6.10 -14.47 13.52
C VAL A 28 6.95 -15.63 13.00
N PHE A 29 8.18 -15.78 13.52
CA PHE A 29 9.08 -16.87 13.15
C PHE A 29 8.56 -18.23 13.63
N ILE A 30 8.11 -18.31 14.88
CA ILE A 30 7.55 -19.52 15.48
C ILE A 30 6.31 -19.95 14.70
N TRP A 31 5.38 -19.03 14.45
CA TRP A 31 4.18 -19.34 13.66
C TRP A 31 4.54 -19.86 12.26
N ASN A 32 5.48 -19.20 11.56
CA ASN A 32 5.91 -19.64 10.23
C ASN A 32 6.61 -21.01 10.25
N ALA A 33 7.39 -21.32 11.29
CA ALA A 33 8.03 -22.63 11.43
C ALA A 33 7.00 -23.78 11.51
N PHE A 34 5.82 -23.53 12.08
CA PHE A 34 4.70 -24.49 12.11
C PHE A 34 3.80 -24.45 10.87
N ASN A 35 3.98 -23.48 9.97
CA ASN A 35 3.12 -23.26 8.81
C ASN A 35 3.94 -23.17 7.51
N ASP A 36 4.94 -24.04 7.35
CA ASP A 36 5.76 -24.18 6.13
C ASP A 36 6.37 -22.88 5.60
N TRP A 37 6.68 -21.95 6.52
CA TRP A 37 7.19 -20.62 6.19
C TRP A 37 6.29 -19.85 5.23
N ALA A 38 4.98 -20.04 5.32
CA ALA A 38 3.98 -19.49 4.41
C ALA A 38 4.13 -17.98 4.17
N SER A 39 4.31 -17.17 5.23
CA SER A 39 4.47 -15.73 5.08
C SER A 39 5.75 -15.37 4.32
N PHE A 40 6.86 -16.07 4.58
CA PHE A 40 8.13 -15.80 3.90
C PHE A 40 8.08 -16.22 2.43
N ARG A 41 7.52 -17.39 2.12
CA ARG A 41 7.33 -17.85 0.75
C ARG A 41 6.46 -16.86 -0.04
N TYR A 42 5.36 -16.42 0.56
CA TYR A 42 4.49 -15.39 -0.04
C TYR A 42 5.25 -14.09 -0.31
N GLN A 43 5.94 -13.53 0.69
CA GLN A 43 6.64 -12.25 0.53
C GLN A 43 7.79 -12.32 -0.48
N LEU A 44 8.54 -13.44 -0.51
CA LEU A 44 9.61 -13.65 -1.49
C LEU A 44 9.06 -13.79 -2.92
N ALA A 45 7.97 -14.54 -3.10
CA ALA A 45 7.30 -14.67 -4.38
C ALA A 45 6.76 -13.31 -4.87
N HIS A 46 6.14 -12.54 -3.96
CA HIS A 46 5.59 -11.22 -4.27
C HIS A 46 6.68 -10.20 -4.61
N ALA A 47 7.83 -10.23 -3.91
CA ALA A 47 8.94 -9.32 -4.15
C ALA A 47 9.68 -9.57 -5.48
N LYS A 48 9.59 -10.78 -6.06
CA LYS A 48 10.31 -11.17 -7.28
C LYS A 48 9.98 -10.29 -8.47
N GLY A 49 8.71 -9.93 -8.65
CA GLY A 49 8.23 -9.12 -9.78
C GLY A 49 8.46 -9.79 -11.15
N ALA A 50 8.41 -8.99 -12.21
CA ALA A 50 8.72 -9.42 -13.56
C ALA A 50 10.21 -9.81 -13.72
N GLU A 51 10.50 -10.73 -14.64
CA GLU A 51 11.88 -11.14 -14.93
C GLU A 51 12.72 -9.97 -15.50
N GLN A 52 12.10 -9.17 -16.37
CA GLN A 52 12.74 -8.02 -17.00
C GLN A 52 12.59 -6.77 -16.17
N TRP A 53 13.68 -6.03 -16.05
CA TRP A 53 13.73 -4.76 -15.35
C TRP A 53 13.53 -3.58 -16.31
N HIS A 54 12.62 -2.67 -15.96
CA HIS A 54 12.22 -1.54 -16.79
C HIS A 54 12.55 -0.21 -16.10
N ALA A 55 13.47 0.55 -16.67
CA ALA A 55 13.92 1.83 -16.11
C ALA A 55 12.78 2.84 -15.91
N TRP A 56 11.84 2.88 -16.85
CA TRP A 56 10.73 3.82 -16.80
C TRP A 56 9.82 3.57 -15.58
N MET A 57 9.63 2.31 -15.17
CA MET A 57 8.82 1.97 -14.00
C MET A 57 9.50 2.46 -12.72
N ALA A 58 10.82 2.31 -12.63
CA ALA A 58 11.61 2.85 -11.53
C ALA A 58 11.58 4.39 -11.48
N LEU A 59 11.69 5.06 -12.64
CA LEU A 59 11.59 6.52 -12.72
C LEU A 59 10.20 7.02 -12.30
N ARG A 60 9.13 6.36 -12.77
CA ARG A 60 7.75 6.68 -12.37
C ARG A 60 7.56 6.48 -10.87
N TYR A 61 8.08 5.40 -10.31
CA TYR A 61 8.02 5.16 -8.87
C TYR A 61 8.78 6.25 -8.10
N GLY A 62 9.98 6.60 -8.53
CA GLY A 62 10.76 7.70 -7.97
C GLY A 62 10.01 9.04 -8.03
N LEU A 63 9.31 9.32 -9.13
CA LEU A 63 8.46 10.50 -9.26
C LEU A 63 7.30 10.47 -8.25
N VAL A 64 6.62 9.33 -8.07
CA VAL A 64 5.55 9.17 -7.07
C VAL A 64 6.09 9.39 -5.65
N LEU A 65 7.25 8.83 -5.32
CA LEU A 65 7.89 9.07 -4.02
C LEU A 65 8.24 10.55 -3.84
N TRP A 66 8.76 11.20 -4.87
CA TRP A 66 9.10 12.61 -4.83
C TRP A 66 7.88 13.51 -4.67
N LEU A 67 6.77 13.21 -5.34
CA LEU A 67 5.52 13.97 -5.18
C LEU A 67 4.86 13.70 -3.81
N GLY A 68 4.89 12.44 -3.34
CA GLY A 68 4.24 12.00 -2.10
C GLY A 68 4.99 12.38 -0.82
N PHE A 69 6.30 12.15 -0.79
CA PHE A 69 7.17 12.51 0.35
C PHE A 69 7.77 13.92 0.21
N GLY A 70 7.52 14.57 -0.93
CA GLY A 70 7.66 16.00 -1.14
C GLY A 70 8.85 16.43 -1.99
N PHE A 71 8.69 17.60 -2.61
CA PHE A 71 9.64 18.32 -3.49
C PHE A 71 11.02 18.58 -2.87
N MET A 72 11.24 18.19 -1.62
CA MET A 72 12.36 18.55 -0.76
C MET A 72 13.59 17.65 -0.92
N TRP A 73 13.45 16.45 -1.50
CA TRP A 73 14.58 15.52 -1.71
C TRP A 73 15.79 16.16 -2.43
N PRO A 74 15.61 16.94 -3.52
CA PRO A 74 16.71 17.60 -4.22
C PRO A 74 17.33 18.76 -3.41
N LEU A 75 16.58 19.36 -2.49
CA LEU A 75 17.02 20.49 -1.66
C LEU A 75 17.81 20.03 -0.42
N MET A 76 17.80 18.74 -0.11
CA MET A 76 18.60 18.15 0.97
C MET A 76 20.12 18.30 0.72
N LYS A 77 20.56 18.41 -0.55
CA LYS A 77 21.96 18.72 -0.88
C LYS A 77 22.40 20.10 -0.39
N TRP A 78 21.51 21.10 -0.36
CA TRP A 78 21.81 22.44 0.13
C TRP A 78 21.72 22.57 1.65
N ALA A 79 21.15 21.57 2.32
CA ALA A 79 21.22 21.41 3.77
C ALA A 79 22.37 20.51 4.23
N MET A 80 23.12 19.90 3.29
CA MET A 80 24.43 19.36 3.62
C MET A 80 25.38 20.53 3.82
N PRO A 81 26.09 20.61 4.95
CA PRO A 81 27.21 21.49 5.01
C PRO A 81 28.24 20.99 3.99
N SER A 82 28.48 21.76 2.92
CA SER A 82 29.85 21.94 2.48
C SER A 82 30.52 22.68 3.63
N SER A 83 30.98 21.93 4.64
CA SER A 83 31.90 22.37 5.68
C SER A 83 31.81 23.88 5.98
N THR A 84 30.84 24.33 6.77
CA THR A 84 30.91 25.69 7.31
C THR A 84 31.70 25.65 8.62
N PRO A 85 32.95 26.14 8.66
CA PRO A 85 33.66 26.47 9.89
C PRO A 85 33.04 27.70 10.58
N ALA A 86 31.71 27.78 10.66
CA ALA A 86 30.99 28.80 11.43
C ALA A 86 30.71 28.35 12.87
N ALA A 87 31.26 27.20 13.29
CA ALA A 87 31.31 26.75 14.68
C ALA A 87 32.61 27.18 15.41
N GLN A 88 33.28 28.24 14.94
CA GLN A 88 34.44 28.83 15.63
C GLN A 88 34.14 30.18 16.31
N GLY A 89 32.93 30.74 16.14
CA GLY A 89 32.57 32.05 16.71
C GLY A 89 31.40 32.07 17.69
N ALA A 90 30.58 31.02 17.75
CA ALA A 90 29.50 30.95 18.73
C ALA A 90 30.05 30.34 20.03
N SER A 91 30.04 31.17 21.09
CA SER A 91 30.34 30.79 22.46
C SER A 91 29.84 29.39 22.80
N ARG A 92 30.66 28.63 23.52
CA ARG A 92 30.32 27.38 24.20
C ARG A 92 28.96 27.49 24.91
N SER A 93 27.87 27.19 24.21
CA SER A 93 26.67 26.68 24.82
C SER A 93 26.79 25.16 24.74
N THR A 94 26.75 24.53 25.91
CA THR A 94 26.94 23.09 26.14
C THR A 94 25.80 22.22 25.61
N ASP A 95 24.84 22.79 24.88
CA ASP A 95 23.65 22.11 24.37
C ASP A 95 23.73 21.86 22.85
N SER A 96 24.88 21.37 22.39
CA SER A 96 24.91 20.70 21.08
C SER A 96 24.15 19.38 21.19
N PRO A 97 23.15 19.08 20.33
CA PRO A 97 22.42 17.82 20.40
C PRO A 97 23.44 16.68 20.35
N ALA A 98 23.42 15.87 21.41
CA ALA A 98 24.42 14.86 21.68
C ALA A 98 24.61 13.96 20.44
N ARG A 99 25.80 14.02 19.82
CA ARG A 99 26.18 13.07 18.78
C ARG A 99 26.29 11.71 19.42
N VAL A 100 25.30 10.84 19.22
CA VAL A 100 25.39 9.45 19.65
C VAL A 100 26.48 8.78 18.80
N GLY A 101 27.63 8.48 19.39
CA GLY A 101 28.76 7.84 18.71
C GLY A 101 29.39 8.64 17.56
N GLY A 102 29.25 9.97 17.54
CA GLY A 102 29.85 10.85 16.52
C GLY A 102 29.07 10.98 15.21
N LEU A 103 27.90 10.33 15.07
CA LEU A 103 26.99 10.56 13.95
C LEU A 103 26.05 11.72 14.23
N SER A 104 25.80 12.52 13.19
CA SER A 104 24.72 13.50 13.23
C SER A 104 23.37 12.78 12.98
N PRO A 105 22.26 13.28 13.54
CA PRO A 105 20.93 12.68 13.34
C PRO A 105 20.59 12.43 11.86
N GLU A 106 21.02 13.31 10.96
CA GLU A 106 20.79 13.20 9.52
C GLU A 106 21.48 11.97 8.91
N ARG A 107 22.70 11.65 9.38
CA ARG A 107 23.43 10.45 8.92
C ARG A 107 22.74 9.17 9.39
N LEU A 108 22.19 9.17 10.60
CA LEU A 108 21.42 8.04 11.12
C LEU A 108 20.13 7.82 10.31
N CYS A 109 19.37 8.89 10.05
CA CYS A 109 18.18 8.87 9.19
C CYS A 109 18.52 8.35 7.79
N GLY A 110 19.60 8.87 7.18
CA GLY A 110 20.05 8.44 5.86
C GLY A 110 20.51 6.98 5.80
N LEU A 111 21.24 6.50 6.81
CA LEU A 111 21.67 5.10 6.89
C LEU A 111 20.49 4.13 6.99
N PHE A 112 19.38 4.54 7.60
CA PHE A 112 18.18 3.72 7.69
C PHE A 112 17.34 3.79 6.41
N ALA A 113 17.12 4.99 5.86
CA ALA A 113 16.20 5.19 4.74
C ALA A 113 16.80 4.82 3.37
N LEU A 114 18.09 5.10 3.14
CA LEU A 114 18.71 4.94 1.82
C LEU A 114 18.74 3.48 1.34
N PRO A 115 19.15 2.48 2.15
CA PRO A 115 19.12 1.08 1.70
C PRO A 115 17.72 0.64 1.30
N LEU A 116 16.71 1.03 2.09
CA LEU A 116 15.32 0.69 1.82
C LEU A 116 14.84 1.33 0.51
N LEU A 117 15.10 2.61 0.30
CA LEU A 117 14.71 3.31 -0.94
C LEU A 117 15.40 2.73 -2.17
N LEU A 118 16.68 2.35 -2.08
CA LEU A 118 17.39 1.72 -3.19
C LEU A 118 16.81 0.35 -3.54
N VAL A 119 16.49 -0.47 -2.54
CA VAL A 119 15.83 -1.77 -2.76
C VAL A 119 14.46 -1.57 -3.40
N LEU A 120 13.66 -0.61 -2.93
CA LEU A 120 12.32 -0.32 -3.47
C LEU A 120 12.38 0.27 -4.88
N LEU A 121 13.35 1.14 -5.17
CA LEU A 121 13.55 1.69 -6.52
C LEU A 121 14.00 0.60 -7.51
N ASN A 122 14.82 -0.34 -7.06
CA ASN A 122 15.19 -1.49 -7.88
C ASN A 122 13.99 -2.44 -8.10
N ALA A 123 13.24 -2.75 -7.03
CA ALA A 123 12.06 -3.61 -7.10
C ALA A 123 10.94 -3.00 -7.97
N SER A 124 10.77 -1.68 -7.96
CA SER A 124 9.76 -1.00 -8.79
C SER A 124 10.04 -1.12 -10.29
N GLY A 125 11.31 -1.24 -10.70
CA GLY A 125 11.66 -1.56 -12.09
C GLY A 125 11.20 -2.95 -12.54
N ARG A 126 10.90 -3.87 -11.60
CA ARG A 126 10.25 -5.17 -11.88
C ARG A 126 8.73 -5.14 -11.63
N GLY A 127 8.16 -3.98 -11.28
CA GLY A 127 6.74 -3.82 -10.99
C GLY A 127 6.28 -4.42 -9.65
N SER A 128 7.18 -4.84 -8.76
CA SER A 128 6.83 -5.48 -7.48
C SER A 128 6.79 -4.55 -6.28
N ALA A 129 7.28 -3.31 -6.41
CA ALA A 129 7.30 -2.36 -5.30
C ALA A 129 5.94 -1.69 -5.10
N LEU A 130 5.35 -1.89 -3.92
CA LEU A 130 4.15 -1.16 -3.53
C LEU A 130 4.53 0.24 -3.00
N PRO A 131 3.80 1.31 -3.38
CA PRO A 131 4.12 2.67 -2.95
C PRO A 131 4.18 2.84 -1.42
N HIS A 132 3.33 2.11 -0.69
CA HIS A 132 3.28 2.21 0.77
C HIS A 132 4.49 1.59 1.48
N TRP A 133 5.29 0.74 0.82
CA TRP A 133 6.51 0.19 1.43
C TRP A 133 7.55 1.27 1.72
N ALA A 134 7.57 2.34 0.93
CA ALA A 134 8.46 3.47 1.14
C ALA A 134 8.08 4.36 2.34
N VAL A 135 6.91 4.17 2.94
CA VAL A 135 6.46 4.97 4.10
C VAL A 135 7.43 4.86 5.27
N SER A 136 7.98 3.68 5.54
CA SER A 136 8.95 3.51 6.62
C SER A 136 10.26 4.27 6.37
N ALA A 137 10.73 4.32 5.12
CA ALA A 137 11.85 5.19 4.74
C ALA A 137 11.50 6.67 4.90
N GLY A 138 10.30 7.07 4.48
CA GLY A 138 9.79 8.44 4.64
C GLY A 138 9.73 8.87 6.11
N VAL A 139 9.17 8.03 6.99
CA VAL A 139 9.08 8.27 8.44
C VAL A 139 10.48 8.41 9.04
N ALA A 140 11.42 7.55 8.67
CA ALA A 140 12.80 7.63 9.14
C ALA A 140 13.51 8.93 8.71
N LEU A 141 13.07 9.57 7.62
CA LEU A 141 13.61 10.83 7.13
C LEU A 141 12.95 12.07 7.73
N LEU A 142 11.82 11.95 8.44
CA LEU A 142 11.11 13.11 9.01
C LEU A 142 11.99 14.00 9.91
N PRO A 143 12.84 13.47 10.81
CA PRO A 143 13.73 14.31 11.62
C PRO A 143 14.72 15.10 10.77
N TRP A 144 15.22 14.49 9.69
CA TRP A 144 16.12 15.17 8.77
C TRP A 144 15.37 16.25 7.98
N VAL A 145 14.23 15.91 7.38
CA VAL A 145 13.39 16.84 6.63
C VAL A 145 13.01 18.06 7.48
N SER A 146 12.56 17.85 8.72
CA SER A 146 12.21 18.95 9.65
C SER A 146 13.41 19.86 9.98
N ALA A 147 14.60 19.31 10.20
CA ALA A 147 15.82 20.09 10.43
C ALA A 147 16.24 20.90 9.18
N VAL A 148 15.98 20.39 7.99
CA VAL A 148 16.19 21.10 6.73
C VAL A 148 15.19 22.26 6.58
N TRP A 149 13.91 22.02 6.88
CA TRP A 149 12.85 23.03 6.88
C TRP A 149 13.12 24.19 7.84
N ALA A 150 13.47 23.88 9.09
CA ALA A 150 13.76 24.91 10.08
C ALA A 150 14.88 25.85 9.59
N ARG A 151 15.94 25.29 9.00
CA ARG A 151 17.04 26.09 8.45
C ARG A 151 16.63 26.93 7.25
N GLY A 152 15.81 26.39 6.35
CA GLY A 152 15.26 27.12 5.20
C GLY A 152 14.38 28.30 5.61
N ALA A 153 13.54 28.12 6.64
CA ALA A 153 12.69 29.18 7.18
C ALA A 153 13.50 30.35 7.79
N HIS A 154 14.66 30.05 8.37
CA HIS A 154 15.58 31.02 8.98
C HIS A 154 16.71 31.48 8.05
N ALA A 155 16.65 31.17 6.75
CA ALA A 155 17.66 31.58 5.77
C ALA A 155 17.86 33.11 5.73
N SER A 156 19.10 33.61 5.74
CA SER A 156 19.36 35.07 5.68
C SER A 156 18.88 35.71 4.37
N HIS A 157 18.90 34.95 3.26
CA HIS A 157 18.47 35.43 1.95
C HIS A 157 16.94 35.37 1.80
N THR A 158 16.32 36.54 1.60
CA THR A 158 14.86 36.70 1.41
C THR A 158 14.29 35.86 0.28
N ARG A 159 14.98 35.78 -0.87
CA ARG A 159 14.58 34.93 -2.01
C ARG A 159 14.56 33.44 -1.65
N MET A 160 15.53 33.00 -0.85
CA MET A 160 15.59 31.61 -0.39
C MET A 160 14.41 31.33 0.54
N ARG A 161 14.19 32.15 1.58
CA ARG A 161 13.03 32.02 2.49
C ARG A 161 11.70 31.97 1.72
N ALA A 162 11.54 32.83 0.72
CA ALA A 162 10.36 32.84 -0.14
C ALA A 162 10.21 31.53 -0.92
N ALA A 163 11.29 30.99 -1.51
CA ALA A 163 11.26 29.70 -2.21
C ALA A 163 10.87 28.54 -1.27
N TRP A 164 11.36 28.52 -0.02
CA TRP A 164 10.94 27.53 0.99
C TRP A 164 9.46 27.65 1.35
N GLY A 165 8.98 28.87 1.58
CA GLY A 165 7.56 29.13 1.87
C GLY A 165 6.66 28.69 0.72
N TRP A 166 7.00 29.05 -0.52
CA TRP A 166 6.25 28.62 -1.71
C TRP A 166 6.29 27.11 -1.92
N GLY A 167 7.43 26.46 -1.66
CA GLY A 167 7.53 25.00 -1.72
C GLY A 167 6.56 24.29 -0.76
N LEU A 168 6.37 24.85 0.45
CA LEU A 168 5.40 24.30 1.41
C LEU A 168 3.98 24.46 0.90
N VAL A 169 3.65 25.66 0.43
CA VAL A 169 2.33 25.98 -0.11
C VAL A 169 2.01 25.05 -1.27
N VAL A 170 2.95 24.85 -2.21
CA VAL A 170 2.77 23.92 -3.32
C VAL A 170 2.56 22.49 -2.83
N GLN A 171 3.35 22.00 -1.87
CA GLN A 171 3.19 20.63 -1.35
C GLN A 171 1.81 20.44 -0.69
N VAL A 172 1.39 21.40 0.15
CA VAL A 172 0.08 21.37 0.80
C VAL A 172 -1.04 21.41 -0.24
N LEU A 173 -0.93 22.28 -1.25
CA LEU A 173 -1.91 22.36 -2.33
C LEU A 173 -1.98 21.04 -3.13
N LEU A 174 -0.84 20.41 -3.44
CA LEU A 174 -0.81 19.12 -4.13
C LEU A 174 -1.49 18.02 -3.29
N MET A 175 -1.24 17.99 -1.98
CA MET A 175 -1.89 17.03 -1.07
C MET A 175 -3.40 17.29 -0.98
N LEU A 176 -3.82 18.55 -0.91
CA LEU A 176 -5.24 18.93 -0.89
C LEU A 176 -5.93 18.59 -2.21
N VAL A 177 -5.28 18.83 -3.35
CA VAL A 177 -5.79 18.44 -4.67
C VAL A 177 -5.92 16.93 -4.76
N LEU A 178 -4.92 16.16 -4.32
CA LEU A 178 -5.00 14.70 -4.33
C LEU A 178 -6.13 14.20 -3.42
N ALA A 179 -6.25 14.73 -2.21
CA ALA A 179 -7.33 14.40 -1.29
C ALA A 179 -8.70 14.76 -1.87
N ALA A 180 -8.81 15.91 -2.55
CA ALA A 180 -10.02 16.33 -3.23
C ALA A 180 -10.37 15.39 -4.39
N VAL A 181 -9.40 14.98 -5.22
CA VAL A 181 -9.61 14.02 -6.33
C VAL A 181 -10.06 12.65 -5.80
N MET A 182 -9.37 12.11 -4.78
CA MET A 182 -9.72 10.84 -4.16
C MET A 182 -11.10 10.89 -3.50
N SER A 183 -11.39 12.00 -2.82
CA SER A 183 -12.71 12.24 -2.24
C SER A 183 -13.76 12.34 -3.34
N TRP A 184 -13.49 13.11 -4.41
CA TRP A 184 -14.36 13.36 -5.55
C TRP A 184 -14.73 12.08 -6.34
N GLY A 185 -13.95 11.01 -6.17
CA GLY A 185 -14.12 9.76 -6.91
C GLY A 185 -13.37 9.74 -8.24
N GLY A 186 -12.56 10.77 -8.52
CA GLY A 186 -11.67 10.82 -9.69
C GLY A 186 -12.34 10.68 -11.05
N MET A 187 -11.55 10.22 -12.02
CA MET A 187 -11.93 10.09 -13.42
C MET A 187 -11.29 8.83 -14.03
N PRO A 188 -11.89 8.23 -15.06
CA PRO A 188 -13.19 8.60 -15.64
C PRO A 188 -14.37 8.15 -14.76
N ALA A 189 -15.57 8.68 -15.04
CA ALA A 189 -16.79 8.05 -14.55
C ALA A 189 -17.25 7.02 -15.58
N GLN A 190 -17.95 5.99 -15.12
CA GLN A 190 -18.54 5.02 -16.01
C GLN A 190 -19.64 5.66 -16.86
N THR A 191 -19.61 5.36 -18.15
CA THR A 191 -20.67 5.68 -19.10
C THR A 191 -21.85 4.72 -18.94
N GLN A 192 -23.03 5.10 -19.44
CA GLN A 192 -24.19 4.20 -19.48
C GLN A 192 -23.89 2.86 -20.18
N ALA A 193 -23.08 2.90 -21.24
CA ALA A 193 -22.65 1.70 -21.95
C ALA A 193 -21.76 0.80 -21.07
N SER A 194 -20.83 1.37 -20.30
CA SER A 194 -19.99 0.61 -19.37
C SER A 194 -20.79 0.04 -18.19
N THR A 195 -21.80 0.76 -17.70
CA THR A 195 -22.68 0.25 -16.64
C THR A 195 -23.57 -0.89 -17.11
N ALA A 196 -23.93 -0.95 -18.40
CA ALA A 196 -24.79 -2.01 -18.92
C ALA A 196 -24.07 -3.34 -19.19
N ARG A 197 -22.74 -3.40 -18.99
CA ARG A 197 -21.94 -4.60 -19.24
C ARG A 197 -22.21 -5.68 -18.18
N ALA A 198 -22.11 -6.94 -18.59
CA ALA A 198 -22.14 -8.08 -17.68
C ALA A 198 -20.76 -8.30 -17.04
N ALA A 199 -20.73 -9.05 -15.93
CA ALA A 199 -19.47 -9.48 -15.32
C ALA A 199 -18.59 -10.26 -16.33
N GLY A 200 -17.29 -10.00 -16.30
CA GLY A 200 -16.29 -10.56 -17.19
C GLY A 200 -15.95 -9.70 -18.40
N VAL A 201 -16.78 -8.71 -18.73
CA VAL A 201 -16.51 -7.79 -19.83
C VAL A 201 -15.61 -6.65 -19.36
N ARG A 202 -14.31 -6.80 -19.57
CA ARG A 202 -13.29 -5.83 -19.13
C ARG A 202 -13.50 -4.46 -19.76
N GLU A 203 -13.38 -3.43 -18.94
CA GLU A 203 -13.26 -2.05 -19.42
C GLU A 203 -11.93 -1.86 -20.13
N GLY A 204 -11.91 -0.98 -21.16
CA GLY A 204 -10.66 -0.53 -21.75
C GLY A 204 -9.80 0.17 -20.70
N MET A 205 -8.49 0.18 -20.89
CA MET A 205 -7.59 0.81 -19.90
C MET A 205 -7.88 2.30 -19.69
N ASP A 206 -8.45 2.97 -20.69
CA ASP A 206 -8.85 4.38 -20.63
C ASP A 206 -10.16 4.61 -19.83
N ASP A 207 -10.97 3.57 -19.63
CA ASP A 207 -12.23 3.60 -18.88
C ASP A 207 -12.03 3.30 -17.38
N MET A 208 -10.83 2.87 -16.99
CA MET A 208 -10.49 2.47 -15.62
C MET A 208 -10.29 3.68 -14.70
N ASN A 209 -11.06 3.72 -13.60
CA ASN A 209 -10.97 4.76 -12.60
C ASN A 209 -9.99 4.37 -11.46
N PRO A 210 -8.85 5.06 -11.31
CA PRO A 210 -7.79 4.67 -10.38
C PRO A 210 -8.15 4.90 -8.90
N VAL A 211 -9.25 5.60 -8.60
CA VAL A 211 -9.70 5.85 -7.22
C VAL A 211 -11.08 5.28 -6.92
N ALA A 212 -11.76 4.65 -7.90
CA ALA A 212 -13.04 4.00 -7.68
C ALA A 212 -12.96 2.94 -6.57
N ASP A 213 -11.78 2.33 -6.44
CA ASP A 213 -11.47 1.32 -5.43
C ASP A 213 -11.56 1.79 -3.97
N LEU A 214 -11.62 3.11 -3.75
CA LEU A 214 -11.77 3.69 -2.42
C LEU A 214 -13.23 3.76 -1.97
N HIS A 215 -14.18 3.45 -2.85
CA HIS A 215 -15.60 3.72 -2.66
C HIS A 215 -16.46 2.46 -2.82
N GLY A 216 -17.62 2.44 -2.17
CA GLY A 216 -18.66 1.42 -2.39
C GLY A 216 -18.47 0.08 -1.68
N TRP A 217 -17.25 -0.29 -1.28
CA TRP A 217 -16.96 -1.59 -0.67
C TRP A 217 -17.82 -1.94 0.56
N GLN A 218 -18.07 -0.97 1.45
CA GLN A 218 -18.93 -1.21 2.61
C GLN A 218 -20.38 -1.50 2.21
N ALA A 219 -20.95 -0.68 1.32
CA ALA A 219 -22.31 -0.87 0.84
C ALA A 219 -22.47 -2.20 0.09
N ALA A 220 -21.51 -2.53 -0.78
CA ALA A 220 -21.49 -3.79 -1.52
C ALA A 220 -21.38 -5.00 -0.60
N ALA A 221 -20.57 -4.93 0.46
CA ALA A 221 -20.41 -6.02 1.42
C ALA A 221 -21.67 -6.25 2.27
N LEU A 222 -22.31 -5.18 2.73
CA LEU A 222 -23.57 -5.27 3.46
C LEU A 222 -24.68 -5.84 2.57
N HIS A 223 -24.78 -5.33 1.34
CA HIS A 223 -25.73 -5.84 0.35
C HIS A 223 -25.49 -7.31 0.01
N ALA A 224 -24.23 -7.70 -0.17
CA ALA A 224 -23.84 -9.10 -0.35
C ALA A 224 -24.25 -9.97 0.84
N ALA A 225 -24.04 -9.51 2.07
CA ALA A 225 -24.42 -10.26 3.26
C ALA A 225 -25.94 -10.45 3.35
N ASP A 226 -26.72 -9.41 3.03
CA ASP A 226 -28.18 -9.48 2.99
C ASP A 226 -28.68 -10.44 1.89
N LEU A 227 -28.11 -10.37 0.69
CA LEU A 227 -28.41 -11.30 -0.40
C LEU A 227 -28.03 -12.74 -0.05
N ALA A 228 -26.85 -12.97 0.53
CA ALA A 228 -26.41 -14.30 0.94
C ALA A 228 -27.37 -14.88 1.99
N LYS A 229 -27.79 -14.08 2.97
CA LYS A 229 -28.78 -14.48 3.98
C LYS A 229 -30.14 -14.80 3.35
N ALA A 230 -30.63 -13.96 2.43
CA ALA A 230 -31.90 -14.17 1.73
C ALA A 230 -31.88 -15.45 0.86
N GLN A 231 -30.73 -15.76 0.25
CA GLN A 231 -30.51 -16.94 -0.57
C GLN A 231 -30.06 -18.17 0.23
N GLN A 232 -29.93 -18.06 1.55
CA GLN A 232 -29.44 -19.11 2.46
C GLN A 232 -28.05 -19.64 2.08
N LEU A 233 -27.18 -18.76 1.58
CA LEU A 233 -25.81 -19.08 1.20
C LEU A 233 -24.86 -18.94 2.40
N PRO A 234 -23.96 -19.90 2.63
CA PRO A 234 -23.10 -19.94 3.82
C PRO A 234 -21.96 -18.91 3.80
N GLY A 235 -21.68 -18.31 2.65
CA GLY A 235 -20.53 -17.42 2.49
C GLY A 235 -20.55 -16.62 1.19
N LEU A 236 -19.58 -15.71 1.09
CA LEU A 236 -19.30 -14.93 -0.10
C LEU A 236 -18.06 -15.47 -0.82
N ALA A 237 -17.92 -15.11 -2.09
CA ALA A 237 -16.74 -15.37 -2.88
C ALA A 237 -16.38 -14.20 -3.79
N VAL A 238 -15.09 -14.06 -4.06
CA VAL A 238 -14.56 -13.17 -5.11
C VAL A 238 -13.51 -13.93 -5.91
N THR A 239 -13.23 -13.48 -7.13
CA THR A 239 -12.23 -14.18 -7.96
C THR A 239 -10.81 -13.92 -7.48
N ASN A 240 -10.49 -12.67 -7.15
CA ASN A 240 -9.13 -12.25 -6.84
C ASN A 240 -8.95 -11.90 -5.34
N TRP A 241 -7.86 -12.37 -4.74
CA TRP A 241 -7.51 -12.15 -3.32
C TRP A 241 -7.46 -10.68 -2.90
N SER A 242 -7.07 -9.77 -3.79
CA SER A 242 -7.00 -8.34 -3.47
C SER A 242 -8.38 -7.76 -3.10
N LEU A 243 -9.44 -8.28 -3.74
CA LEU A 243 -10.84 -7.88 -3.50
C LEU A 243 -11.40 -8.48 -2.20
N ALA A 244 -10.92 -9.67 -1.83
CA ALA A 244 -11.45 -10.42 -0.69
C ALA A 244 -11.24 -9.68 0.63
N SER A 245 -10.12 -8.97 0.78
CA SER A 245 -9.77 -8.25 2.02
C SER A 245 -10.83 -7.23 2.44
N ARG A 246 -11.34 -6.45 1.49
CA ARG A 246 -12.33 -5.39 1.74
C ARG A 246 -13.71 -5.96 1.97
N LEU A 247 -14.10 -6.94 1.15
CA LEU A 247 -15.37 -7.62 1.30
C LEU A 247 -15.43 -8.32 2.67
N ALA A 248 -14.39 -9.06 3.05
CA ALA A 248 -14.29 -9.76 4.33
C ALA A 248 -14.32 -8.81 5.53
N TRP A 249 -13.72 -7.62 5.43
CA TRP A 249 -13.73 -6.65 6.53
C TRP A 249 -15.14 -6.15 6.89
N TYR A 250 -15.94 -5.85 5.87
CA TYR A 250 -17.29 -5.27 6.03
C TYR A 250 -18.41 -6.32 6.13
N ALA A 251 -18.23 -7.51 5.57
CA ALA A 251 -19.23 -8.59 5.60
C ALA A 251 -19.16 -9.47 6.87
N ARG A 252 -18.35 -9.11 7.87
CA ARG A 252 -18.21 -9.92 9.09
C ARG A 252 -19.57 -10.15 9.76
N PRO A 253 -19.85 -11.37 10.26
CA PRO A 253 -18.93 -12.52 10.39
C PRO A 253 -18.92 -13.49 9.19
N LEU A 254 -19.54 -13.15 8.06
CA LEU A 254 -19.68 -14.05 6.91
C LEU A 254 -18.31 -14.38 6.28
N SER A 255 -18.07 -15.65 5.96
CA SER A 255 -16.81 -16.09 5.35
C SER A 255 -16.69 -15.57 3.92
N VAL A 256 -15.49 -15.16 3.51
CA VAL A 256 -15.22 -14.70 2.13
C VAL A 256 -14.08 -15.53 1.54
N ARG A 257 -14.40 -16.36 0.54
CA ARG A 257 -13.43 -17.25 -0.12
C ARG A 257 -12.97 -16.70 -1.46
N VAL A 258 -11.76 -17.08 -1.87
CA VAL A 258 -11.15 -16.68 -3.15
C VAL A 258 -11.25 -17.85 -4.13
N VAL A 259 -11.75 -17.59 -5.33
CA VAL A 259 -11.91 -18.62 -6.38
C VAL A 259 -10.55 -19.01 -6.97
N ASP A 260 -9.68 -18.05 -7.27
CA ASP A 260 -8.36 -18.33 -7.81
C ASP A 260 -7.45 -18.86 -6.69
N ASP A 261 -7.31 -20.19 -6.64
CA ASP A 261 -6.57 -20.88 -5.58
C ASP A 261 -5.07 -20.90 -5.85
N HIS A 262 -4.38 -19.83 -5.47
CA HIS A 262 -2.91 -19.75 -5.48
C HIS A 262 -2.29 -19.81 -4.07
N GLY A 263 -3.05 -20.29 -3.06
CA GLY A 263 -2.57 -20.44 -1.69
C GLY A 263 -2.27 -19.11 -1.00
N ASP A 264 -3.31 -18.29 -0.81
CA ASP A 264 -3.24 -17.01 -0.11
C ASP A 264 -3.74 -17.09 1.34
N GLN A 265 -3.76 -15.94 2.02
CA GLN A 265 -4.20 -15.78 3.40
C GLN A 265 -5.68 -16.18 3.63
N PHE A 266 -6.55 -16.03 2.64
CA PHE A 266 -7.97 -16.36 2.74
C PHE A 266 -8.19 -17.87 2.76
N ASN A 267 -7.33 -18.66 2.11
CA ASN A 267 -7.33 -20.11 2.27
C ASN A 267 -7.09 -20.53 3.74
N ILE A 268 -6.26 -19.77 4.47
CA ILE A 268 -5.96 -20.04 5.90
C ILE A 268 -7.15 -19.59 6.78
N TRP A 269 -7.74 -18.44 6.48
CA TRP A 269 -8.78 -17.85 7.33
C TRP A 269 -10.17 -18.48 7.13
N PHE A 270 -10.51 -18.83 5.88
CA PHE A 270 -11.85 -19.25 5.50
C PHE A 270 -11.90 -20.61 4.79
N GLY A 271 -10.74 -21.24 4.58
CA GLY A 271 -10.64 -22.53 3.89
C GLY A 271 -10.77 -22.43 2.38
N ARG A 272 -10.69 -23.59 1.73
CA ARG A 272 -10.94 -23.76 0.29
C ARG A 272 -12.41 -24.11 0.03
N PHE A 273 -12.80 -24.08 -1.23
CA PHE A 273 -14.08 -24.66 -1.65
C PHE A 273 -14.00 -26.19 -1.61
N ALA A 274 -15.02 -26.80 -1.00
CA ALA A 274 -15.26 -28.24 -1.04
C ALA A 274 -16.29 -28.57 -2.13
N PRO A 275 -16.26 -29.79 -2.69
CA PRO A 275 -17.28 -30.24 -3.62
C PRO A 275 -18.70 -30.06 -3.05
N GLY A 276 -19.60 -29.50 -3.86
CA GLY A 276 -20.98 -29.20 -3.45
C GLY A 276 -21.19 -27.82 -2.82
N ASP A 277 -20.12 -27.05 -2.58
CA ASP A 277 -20.27 -25.71 -2.01
C ASP A 277 -21.06 -24.76 -2.92
N SER A 278 -21.85 -23.90 -2.28
CA SER A 278 -22.58 -22.80 -2.93
C SER A 278 -22.28 -21.50 -2.19
N VAL A 279 -22.15 -20.39 -2.92
CA VAL A 279 -21.78 -19.08 -2.37
C VAL A 279 -22.40 -17.94 -3.17
N LEU A 280 -22.45 -16.76 -2.55
CA LEU A 280 -22.70 -15.53 -3.28
C LEU A 280 -21.37 -15.03 -3.86
N TRP A 281 -21.23 -15.05 -5.18
CA TRP A 281 -20.05 -14.50 -5.85
C TRP A 281 -20.26 -13.02 -6.15
N VAL A 282 -19.23 -12.21 -5.84
CA VAL A 282 -19.23 -10.76 -6.02
C VAL A 282 -18.16 -10.39 -7.04
N ASP A 283 -18.58 -9.69 -8.10
CA ASP A 283 -17.70 -9.13 -9.12
C ASP A 283 -17.67 -7.61 -9.02
N TRP A 284 -16.49 -7.01 -9.19
CA TRP A 284 -16.32 -5.56 -9.19
C TRP A 284 -15.88 -5.09 -10.57
N SER A 285 -16.60 -4.13 -11.15
CA SER A 285 -16.47 -3.75 -12.56
C SER A 285 -15.06 -3.30 -12.98
N GLN A 286 -14.27 -2.75 -12.06
CA GLN A 286 -12.92 -2.27 -12.31
C GLN A 286 -11.87 -3.41 -12.23
N LEU A 287 -12.22 -4.57 -11.66
CA LEU A 287 -11.42 -5.79 -11.73
C LEU A 287 -12.33 -6.98 -12.01
N THR A 288 -13.05 -6.89 -13.12
CA THR A 288 -14.11 -7.83 -13.47
C THR A 288 -13.54 -9.14 -13.99
N HIS A 289 -14.21 -10.25 -13.67
CA HIS A 289 -13.90 -11.60 -14.13
C HIS A 289 -15.15 -12.27 -14.68
N GLU A 290 -14.98 -13.24 -15.56
CA GLU A 290 -16.11 -14.08 -15.97
C GLU A 290 -16.65 -14.85 -14.74
N PRO A 291 -17.98 -15.06 -14.66
CA PRO A 291 -18.56 -15.90 -13.63
C PRO A 291 -17.83 -17.24 -13.54
N PRO A 292 -17.42 -17.69 -12.35
CA PRO A 292 -16.57 -18.86 -12.18
C PRO A 292 -17.36 -20.16 -12.35
N GLN A 293 -17.88 -20.40 -13.56
CA GLN A 293 -18.67 -21.56 -13.91
C GLN A 293 -17.93 -22.49 -14.87
N GLY A 294 -18.23 -23.78 -14.81
CA GLY A 294 -17.66 -24.80 -15.71
C GLY A 294 -16.75 -25.81 -15.01
N PRO A 295 -16.02 -26.62 -15.79
CA PRO A 295 -15.20 -27.72 -15.26
C PRO A 295 -14.20 -27.23 -14.20
N GLY A 296 -14.21 -27.89 -13.04
CA GLY A 296 -13.33 -27.53 -11.92
C GLY A 296 -13.75 -26.29 -11.12
N ARG A 297 -14.89 -25.67 -11.45
CA ARG A 297 -15.45 -24.49 -10.76
C ARG A 297 -16.91 -24.74 -10.35
N PHE A 298 -17.77 -23.72 -10.28
CA PHE A 298 -19.18 -23.91 -9.97
C PHE A 298 -19.95 -24.51 -11.15
N ALA A 299 -20.97 -25.32 -10.86
CA ALA A 299 -21.83 -25.88 -11.90
C ALA A 299 -22.68 -24.79 -12.59
N THR A 300 -23.16 -23.82 -11.82
CA THR A 300 -24.00 -22.71 -12.30
C THR A 300 -23.64 -21.43 -11.56
N CYS A 301 -23.71 -20.29 -12.26
CA CYS A 301 -23.68 -18.97 -11.65
C CYS A 301 -24.79 -18.11 -12.26
N GLN A 302 -25.81 -17.78 -11.46
CA GLN A 302 -26.98 -17.01 -11.90
C GLN A 302 -26.91 -15.57 -11.39
N PRO A 303 -27.14 -14.55 -12.24
CA PRO A 303 -27.17 -13.16 -11.80
C PRO A 303 -28.32 -12.95 -10.83
N LEU A 304 -28.05 -12.31 -9.70
CA LEU A 304 -29.05 -11.96 -8.70
C LEU A 304 -29.37 -10.48 -8.70
N ASP A 305 -28.33 -9.65 -8.62
CA ASP A 305 -28.50 -8.22 -8.43
C ASP A 305 -27.24 -7.44 -8.84
N ARG A 306 -27.35 -6.11 -8.81
CA ARG A 306 -26.28 -5.17 -9.10
C ARG A 306 -26.36 -3.95 -8.20
N LEU A 307 -25.20 -3.43 -7.78
CA LEU A 307 -25.10 -2.21 -7.00
C LEU A 307 -24.17 -1.19 -7.68
N ASP A 308 -24.70 -0.01 -7.98
CA ASP A 308 -23.92 1.11 -8.51
C ASP A 308 -23.27 1.92 -7.38
N VAL A 309 -22.00 2.27 -7.57
CA VAL A 309 -21.25 3.15 -6.68
C VAL A 309 -21.32 4.58 -7.21
N VAL A 310 -22.24 5.37 -6.67
CA VAL A 310 -22.49 6.74 -7.13
C VAL A 310 -21.87 7.77 -6.19
N ARG A 311 -21.16 8.75 -6.75
CA ARG A 311 -20.60 9.90 -6.03
C ARG A 311 -20.85 11.18 -6.82
N TRP A 312 -21.48 12.17 -6.17
CA TRP A 312 -21.93 13.41 -6.80
C TRP A 312 -22.68 13.19 -8.12
N GLY A 313 -23.61 12.23 -8.14
CA GLY A 313 -24.40 11.89 -9.32
C GLY A 313 -23.64 11.17 -10.45
N ARG A 314 -22.38 10.80 -10.23
CA ARG A 314 -21.56 10.05 -11.20
C ARG A 314 -21.37 8.61 -10.73
N THR A 315 -21.57 7.63 -11.61
CA THR A 315 -21.22 6.24 -11.32
C THR A 315 -19.72 6.05 -11.48
N LEU A 316 -19.05 5.64 -10.40
CA LEU A 316 -17.60 5.39 -10.39
C LEU A 316 -17.26 3.95 -10.78
N SER A 317 -18.07 3.01 -10.28
CA SER A 317 -17.96 1.58 -10.50
C SER A 317 -19.28 0.92 -10.16
N HIS A 318 -19.39 -0.39 -10.39
CA HIS A 318 -20.51 -1.18 -9.91
C HIS A 318 -20.05 -2.56 -9.45
N PHE A 319 -20.92 -3.23 -8.71
CA PHE A 319 -20.76 -4.60 -8.26
C PHE A 319 -21.87 -5.46 -8.84
N HIS A 320 -21.53 -6.65 -9.31
CA HIS A 320 -22.51 -7.68 -9.65
C HIS A 320 -22.52 -8.77 -8.59
N PHE A 321 -23.70 -9.30 -8.31
CA PHE A 321 -23.91 -10.37 -7.35
C PHE A 321 -24.51 -11.57 -8.08
N TYR A 322 -23.90 -12.72 -7.91
CA TYR A 322 -24.35 -13.98 -8.50
C TYR A 322 -24.54 -15.03 -7.42
N ARG A 323 -25.52 -15.90 -7.62
CA ARG A 323 -25.65 -17.16 -6.91
C ARG A 323 -24.84 -18.21 -7.67
N CYS A 324 -23.73 -18.65 -7.09
CA CYS A 324 -22.91 -19.71 -7.66
C CYS A 324 -23.08 -20.99 -6.85
N GLU A 325 -23.35 -22.10 -7.52
CA GLU A 325 -23.76 -23.34 -6.86
C GLU A 325 -22.94 -24.55 -7.29
N ASN A 326 -22.85 -25.51 -6.37
CA ASN A 326 -22.26 -26.81 -6.59
C ASN A 326 -20.84 -26.71 -7.17
N TRP A 327 -19.89 -26.26 -6.33
CA TRP A 327 -18.47 -26.33 -6.65
C TRP A 327 -18.10 -27.76 -7.02
N GLN A 328 -17.53 -27.95 -8.21
CA GLN A 328 -17.24 -29.28 -8.75
C GLN A 328 -15.90 -29.82 -8.23
N GLY A 329 -14.99 -28.93 -7.82
CA GLY A 329 -13.62 -29.29 -7.48
C GLY A 329 -12.79 -29.62 -8.71
N SER A 330 -11.50 -29.30 -8.63
CA SER A 330 -10.47 -29.77 -9.56
C SER A 330 -9.84 -31.05 -9.02
#